data_AF-A0A8T5T050-F1
#
_entry.id   AF-A0A8T5T050-F1
#
_cell.length_a   1.000
_cell.length_b   1.000
_cell.length_c   1.000
_cell.angle_alpha   90.00
_cell.angle_beta   90.00
_cell.angle_gamma   90.00
#
_symmetry.space_group_name_H-M   'P 1'
#
loop_
_entity.id
_entity.type
_entity.pdbx_description
1 polymer ?
#
loop_
_entity_poly.entity_id
_entity_poly.type
_entity_poly.pdbx_seq_one_letter_code
_entity_poly.pdbx_strand_id
1 'polypeptide(L)' 'SIWTPILRSFGLLGSIDGYRMLDILNSYILAFFNEHINSITSPLLDGPSLDYPEVLFYSK' A
#
# COMPACT_ATOMS: atom_id res chain seq x y z
N SER A 1 -6.51 -16.09 11.30
CA SER A 1 -6.34 -17.50 10.90
C SER A 1 -5.32 -18.15 11.81
N ILE A 2 -5.46 -19.44 12.10
CA ILE A 2 -4.60 -20.22 13.02
C ILE A 2 -3.12 -20.26 12.59
N TRP A 3 -2.83 -20.00 11.30
CA TRP A 3 -1.48 -20.08 10.72
C TRP A 3 -0.73 -18.76 10.65
N THR A 4 -1.42 -17.63 10.85
CA THR A 4 -0.84 -16.28 10.70
C THR A 4 0.38 -16.01 11.61
N PRO A 5 0.41 -16.45 12.88
CA PRO A 5 1.57 -16.21 13.75
C PRO A 5 2.86 -16.91 13.27
N ILE A 6 2.73 -18.15 12.78
CA ILE A 6 3.87 -18.97 12.35
C ILE A 6 4.53 -18.35 11.11
N LEU A 7 3.74 -17.91 10.13
CA LEU A 7 4.25 -17.29 8.90
C LEU A 7 4.99 -15.96 9.14
N ARG A 8 4.56 -15.15 10.14
CA ARG A 8 5.29 -13.94 10.54
C ARG A 8 6.64 -14.27 11.19
N SER A 9 6.70 -15.27 12.07
CA SER A 9 7.93 -15.65 12.77
C SER A 9 9.02 -16.20 11.84
N PHE A 10 8.65 -16.78 10.69
CA PHE A 10 9.60 -17.19 9.65
C PHE A 10 10.02 -16.05 8.70
N GLY A 11 9.53 -14.82 8.91
CA GLY A 11 9.84 -13.67 8.05
C GLY A 11 9.23 -13.76 6.64
N LEU A 12 8.28 -14.68 6.42
CA LEU A 12 7.62 -14.87 5.12
C LEU A 12 6.53 -13.83 4.86
N LEU A 13 6.11 -13.09 5.90
CA LEU A 13 5.16 -11.99 5.82
C LEU A 13 5.83 -10.71 6.31
N GLY A 14 5.55 -9.60 5.62
CA GLY A 14 5.94 -8.27 6.08
C GLY A 14 5.31 -7.91 7.43
N SER A 15 5.84 -6.85 8.07
CA SER A 15 5.36 -6.34 9.35
C SER A 15 3.97 -5.67 9.28
N ILE A 16 3.51 -5.33 8.07
CA ILE A 16 2.22 -4.68 7.85
C ILE A 16 1.08 -5.69 8.10
N ASP A 17 0.00 -5.23 8.72
CA ASP A 17 -1.21 -6.02 8.83
C ASP A 17 -1.79 -6.36 7.45
N GLY A 18 -2.40 -7.55 7.30
CA GLY A 18 -2.87 -8.03 6.00
C GLY A 18 -4.00 -7.18 5.42
N TYR A 19 -4.95 -6.75 6.26
CA TYR A 19 -6.04 -5.86 5.81
C TYR A 19 -5.51 -4.48 5.49
N ARG A 20 -4.55 -4.01 6.28
CA ARG A 20 -3.88 -2.73 6.03
C ARG A 20 -3.13 -2.72 4.70
N MET A 21 -2.39 -3.79 4.39
CA MET A 21 -1.72 -3.92 3.09
C MET A 21 -2.70 -3.96 1.92
N LEU A 22 -3.84 -4.63 2.10
CA LEU A 22 -4.89 -4.68 1.07
C LEU A 22 -5.52 -3.31 0.81
N ASP A 23 -5.75 -2.52 1.87
CA ASP A 23 -6.26 -1.15 1.78
C ASP A 23 -5.29 -0.20 1.07
N ILE A 24 -4.00 -0.25 1.43
CA ILE A 24 -2.92 0.47 0.74
C ILE A 24 -2.91 0.11 -0.74
N LEU A 25 -2.89 -1.20 -1.05
CA LEU A 25 -2.81 -1.70 -2.41
C LEU A 25 -3.98 -1.20 -3.27
N ASN A 26 -5.21 -1.36 -2.79
CA ASN A 26 -6.40 -0.95 -3.53
C ASN A 26 -6.42 0.57 -3.79
N SER A 27 -6.03 1.37 -2.79
CA SER A 27 -6.05 2.83 -2.90
C SER A 27 -5.02 3.34 -3.90
N TYR A 28 -3.81 2.80 -3.88
CA TYR A 28 -2.76 3.19 -4.83
C TYR A 28 -3.03 2.68 -6.26
N ILE A 29 -3.58 1.46 -6.42
CA ILE A 29 -3.99 0.96 -7.74
C ILE A 29 -5.11 1.81 -8.33
N LEU A 30 -6.12 2.16 -7.52
CA LEU A 30 -7.22 3.01 -7.95
C LEU A 30 -6.73 4.41 -8.34
N ALA A 31 -5.86 5.02 -7.52
CA ALA A 31 -5.24 6.30 -7.82
C ALA A 31 -4.50 6.27 -9.16
N PHE A 32 -3.68 5.23 -9.39
CA PHE A 32 -2.93 5.06 -10.63
C PHE A 32 -3.84 5.02 -11.87
N PHE A 33 -4.87 4.17 -11.85
CA PHE A 33 -5.78 4.06 -13.00
C PHE A 33 -6.62 5.32 -13.19
N ASN A 34 -7.06 5.96 -12.12
CA ASN A 34 -7.78 7.23 -12.19
C ASN A 34 -6.95 8.31 -12.88
N GLU A 35 -5.66 8.41 -12.57
CA GLU A 35 -4.79 9.41 -13.18
C GLU A 35 -4.55 9.12 -14.67
N HIS A 36 -4.23 7.86 -15.01
CA HIS A 36 -3.80 7.51 -16.37
C HIS A 36 -4.95 7.27 -17.35
N ILE A 37 -6.12 6.84 -16.88
CA ILE A 37 -7.27 6.52 -17.73
C ILE A 37 -8.32 7.62 -17.64
N ASN A 38 -8.61 8.10 -16.43
CA ASN A 38 -9.70 9.04 -16.20
C ASN A 38 -9.23 10.51 -16.09
N SER A 39 -7.92 10.77 -16.16
CA SER A 39 -7.32 12.11 -15.93
C SER A 39 -7.70 12.73 -14.58
N ILE A 40 -7.94 11.89 -13.57
CA ILE A 40 -8.23 12.31 -12.20
C ILE A 40 -6.94 12.14 -11.38
N THR A 41 -6.30 13.26 -11.07
CA THR A 41 -5.08 13.33 -10.25
C THR A 41 -5.33 12.85 -8.83
N SER A 42 -4.33 12.21 -8.22
CA SER A 42 -4.40 11.77 -6.82
C SER A 42 -3.13 12.15 -6.04
N PRO A 43 -3.26 12.83 -4.88
CA PRO A 43 -2.09 13.18 -4.06
C PRO A 43 -1.34 11.95 -3.54
N LEU A 44 -1.96 10.77 -3.58
CA LEU A 44 -1.31 9.51 -3.22
C LEU A 44 -0.14 9.16 -4.14
N LEU A 45 -0.11 9.66 -5.38
CA LEU A 45 0.95 9.38 -6.34
C LEU A 45 2.05 10.45 -6.36
N ASP A 46 1.83 11.57 -5.66
CA ASP A 46 2.72 12.73 -5.70
C ASP A 46 3.74 12.76 -4.55
N GLY A 47 3.53 11.95 -3.51
CA GLY A 47 4.44 11.90 -2.38
C GLY A 47 3.93 11.12 -1.17
N PRO A 48 4.63 11.25 -0.02
CA PRO A 48 4.23 10.59 1.22
C PRO A 48 2.83 11.00 1.68
N SER A 49 2.04 10.02 2.12
CA SER A 49 0.70 10.25 2.67
C SER A 49 0.67 9.99 4.17
N LEU A 50 0.05 10.88 4.92
CA LEU A 50 -0.20 10.67 6.36
C LEU A 50 -1.19 9.52 6.61
N ASP A 51 -2.06 9.24 5.64
CA ASP A 51 -3.01 8.13 5.71
C ASP A 51 -2.35 6.79 5.41
N TYR A 52 -1.16 6.78 4.78
CA TYR A 52 -0.38 5.60 4.42
C TYR A 52 1.12 5.77 4.72
N PRO A 53 1.51 5.92 6.01
CA PRO A 53 2.90 6.14 6.41
C PRO A 53 3.84 4.97 6.07
N GLU A 54 3.29 3.80 5.75
CA GLU A 54 4.04 2.63 5.30
C GLU A 54 4.61 2.80 3.88
N VAL A 55 4.06 3.71 3.08
CA VAL A 55 4.47 3.94 1.68
C VAL A 55 5.56 5.01 1.63
N LEU A 56 6.72 4.63 1.08
CA LEU A 56 7.89 5.49 0.96
C LEU A 56 8.12 5.87 -0.50
N PHE A 57 8.47 7.14 -0.72
CA PHE A 57 8.82 7.67 -2.03
C PHE A 57 10.33 7.81 -2.14
N TYR A 58 10.90 7.20 -3.16
CA TYR A 58 12.33 7.28 -3.45
C TYR A 58 12.52 8.11 -4.73
N SER A 59 13.38 9.12 -4.65
CA SER A 59 13.86 9.79 -5.85
C SER A 59 14.73 8.84 -6.66
N LYS A 60 14.70 8.98 -7.98
CA LYS A 60 15.58 8.25 -8.91
C LYS A 60 17.04 8.67 -8.75
#